data_AF-A0A7W0GQF1-F1
#
_entry.id   AF-A0A7W0GQF1-F1
#
_cell.length_a   1.000
_cell.length_b   1.000
_cell.length_c   1.000
_cell.angle_alpha   90.00
_cell.angle_beta   90.00
_cell.angle_gamma   90.00
#
_symmetry.space_group_name_H-M   'P 1'
#
loop_
_entity.id
_entity.type
_entity.pdbx_description
1 polymer ?
#
loop_
_entity_poly.entity_id
_entity_poly.type
_entity_poly.pdbx_seq_one_letter_code
_entity_poly.pdbx_strand_id
1 'polypeptide(L)'
;MMISACASSNSGGFFDVATGCEELKRIENQASSPDFWGDQDAAQKLLQRRSILEKKIQRQEHFESQIADAGVLSEFAEEDEESLKELRSLVERLEHELSQAETEMLLAGENDHLPAICTIHPGAGGTESQDWAEMLLRMYLKWAEQRGFKTEIIDYQPGEEAGLKSVTFQVEGEYAYGLLAAEAGVHRLVRISPFDQAARRHTSFASLFVYP
;
A
#
# COMPACT_ATOMS: atom_id res chain seq x y z
N MET A 1 -24.16 17.16 4.25
CA MET A 1 -24.29 15.89 3.50
C MET A 1 -23.69 14.68 4.23
N MET A 2 -22.84 14.85 5.26
CA MET A 2 -22.19 13.76 6.04
C MET A 2 -23.08 12.96 7.04
N ILE A 3 -24.40 13.13 7.06
CA ILE A 3 -25.23 12.57 8.15
C ILE A 3 -25.69 11.13 7.84
N SER A 4 -25.69 10.70 6.58
CA SER A 4 -26.30 9.42 6.18
C SER A 4 -25.44 8.18 6.49
N ALA A 5 -24.12 8.32 6.62
CA ALA A 5 -23.19 7.21 6.85
C ALA A 5 -23.09 6.74 8.32
N CYS A 6 -23.71 7.47 9.25
CA CYS A 6 -23.65 7.12 10.68
C CYS A 6 -24.60 5.97 11.09
N ALA A 7 -25.38 5.41 10.15
CA ALA A 7 -26.48 4.50 10.47
C ALA A 7 -26.26 3.05 10.04
N SER A 8 -25.12 2.68 9.44
CA SER A 8 -24.88 1.30 9.01
C SER A 8 -24.57 0.40 10.22
N SER A 9 -25.57 -0.36 10.64
CA SER A 9 -25.51 -1.24 11.82
C SER A 9 -24.90 -2.61 11.56
N ASN A 10 -24.28 -2.85 10.38
CA ASN A 10 -23.87 -4.19 9.94
C ASN A 10 -22.37 -4.39 9.68
N SER A 11 -21.52 -3.36 9.77
CA SER A 11 -20.05 -3.54 9.83
C SER A 11 -19.61 -3.67 11.29
N GLY A 12 -20.04 -4.77 11.92
CA GLY A 12 -19.74 -5.09 13.31
C GLY A 12 -18.24 -5.02 13.61
N GLY A 13 -17.86 -4.09 14.48
CA GLY A 13 -16.61 -4.08 15.25
C GLY A 13 -15.35 -3.55 14.55
N PHE A 14 -15.14 -3.78 13.25
CA PHE A 14 -13.80 -3.56 12.67
C PHE A 14 -13.51 -2.11 12.25
N PHE A 15 -14.48 -1.40 11.65
CA PHE A 15 -14.30 -0.02 11.20
C PHE A 15 -14.73 1.05 12.22
N ASP A 16 -15.53 0.69 13.23
CA ASP A 16 -16.10 1.59 14.26
C ASP A 16 -16.35 3.04 13.80
N VAL A 17 -17.13 3.16 12.71
CA VAL A 17 -17.36 4.42 11.99
C VAL A 17 -18.19 5.39 12.82
N ALA A 18 -19.09 4.88 13.67
CA ALA A 18 -19.88 5.68 14.58
C ALA A 18 -18.98 6.46 15.56
N THR A 19 -18.05 5.77 16.23
CA THR A 19 -17.06 6.41 17.12
C THR A 19 -16.15 7.35 16.34
N GLY A 20 -15.71 6.96 15.14
CA GLY A 20 -14.89 7.81 14.27
C GLY A 20 -15.57 9.13 13.86
N CYS A 21 -16.87 9.10 13.55
CA CYS A 21 -17.67 10.27 13.22
C CYS A 21 -17.86 11.21 14.43
N GLU A 22 -18.03 10.66 15.64
CA GLU A 22 -18.10 11.46 16.86
C GLU A 22 -16.75 12.13 17.18
N GLU A 23 -15.65 11.38 17.03
CA GLU A 23 -14.30 11.91 17.19
C GLU A 23 -14.01 13.01 16.17
N LEU A 24 -14.40 12.83 14.90
CA LEU A 24 -14.25 13.83 13.85
C LEU A 24 -14.98 15.12 14.20
N LYS A 25 -16.25 15.04 14.60
CA LYS A 25 -17.04 16.21 15.06
C LYS A 25 -16.39 16.91 16.25
N ARG A 26 -15.81 16.16 17.18
CA ARG A 26 -15.08 16.74 18.32
C ARG A 26 -13.85 17.51 17.85
N ILE A 27 -13.06 16.96 16.93
CA ILE A 27 -11.88 17.62 16.38
C ILE A 27 -12.27 18.88 15.59
N GLU A 28 -13.33 18.83 14.78
CA GLU A 28 -13.84 19.99 14.04
C GLU A 28 -14.28 21.12 14.98
N ASN A 29 -15.00 20.78 16.06
CA ASN A 29 -15.39 21.74 17.08
C ASN A 29 -14.16 22.38 17.76
N GLN A 30 -13.14 21.58 18.08
CA GLN A 30 -11.88 22.11 18.66
C GLN A 30 -11.14 23.01 17.67
N ALA A 31 -11.07 22.62 16.39
CA ALA A 31 -10.40 23.39 15.34
C ALA A 31 -11.09 24.73 15.04
N SER A 32 -12.39 24.85 15.34
CA SER A 32 -13.14 26.11 15.22
C SER A 32 -12.89 27.10 16.37
N SER A 33 -12.19 26.68 17.45
CA SER A 33 -11.84 27.56 18.56
C SER A 33 -10.71 28.53 18.18
N PRO A 34 -10.80 29.83 18.55
CA PRO A 34 -9.74 30.81 18.31
C PRO A 34 -8.39 30.41 18.93
N ASP A 35 -8.41 29.71 20.06
CA ASP A 35 -7.22 29.30 20.83
C ASP A 35 -6.49 28.09 20.22
N PHE A 36 -7.12 27.40 19.25
CA PHE A 36 -6.57 26.18 18.65
C PHE A 36 -5.22 26.41 17.95
N TRP A 37 -5.07 27.57 17.32
CA TRP A 37 -3.84 27.95 16.62
C TRP A 37 -2.71 28.42 17.55
N GLY A 38 -2.95 28.47 18.87
CA GLY A 38 -1.96 28.87 19.86
C GLY A 38 -0.82 27.86 20.06
N ASP A 39 -1.07 26.59 19.78
CA ASP A 39 -0.07 25.51 19.83
C ASP A 39 0.00 24.79 18.47
N GLN A 40 1.02 25.13 17.68
CA GLN A 40 1.17 24.63 16.31
C GLN A 40 1.38 23.10 16.26
N ASP A 41 2.12 22.53 17.21
CA ASP A 41 2.40 21.09 17.25
C ASP A 41 1.14 20.29 17.59
N ALA A 42 0.35 20.76 18.56
CA ALA A 42 -0.91 20.15 18.93
C ALA A 42 -1.95 20.25 17.80
N ALA A 43 -2.03 21.41 17.15
CA ALA A 43 -2.91 21.64 16.00
C ALA A 43 -2.55 20.70 14.83
N GLN A 44 -1.26 20.55 14.51
CA GLN A 44 -0.80 19.68 13.43
C GLN A 44 -1.19 18.22 13.68
N LYS A 45 -0.97 17.70 14.90
CA LYS A 45 -1.35 16.32 15.25
C LYS A 45 -2.85 16.09 15.16
N LEU A 46 -3.66 17.04 15.64
CA LEU A 46 -5.12 16.94 15.55
C LEU A 46 -5.63 17.00 14.11
N LEU A 47 -5.03 17.83 13.25
CA LEU A 47 -5.37 17.89 11.84
C LEU A 47 -4.95 16.62 11.07
N GLN A 48 -3.79 16.04 11.41
CA GLN A 48 -3.38 14.73 10.88
C GLN A 48 -4.37 13.64 11.28
N ARG A 49 -4.75 13.60 12.57
CA ARG A 49 -5.76 12.65 13.07
C ARG A 49 -7.11 12.83 12.37
N ARG A 50 -7.55 14.07 12.16
CA ARG A 50 -8.76 14.40 11.40
C ARG A 50 -8.71 13.81 10.00
N SER A 51 -7.61 14.04 9.26
CA SER A 51 -7.45 13.55 7.89
C SER A 51 -7.51 12.02 7.82
N ILE A 52 -6.90 11.31 8.78
CA ILE A 52 -6.96 9.85 8.88
C ILE A 52 -8.41 9.37 9.09
N LEU A 53 -9.15 10.02 10.01
CA LEU A 53 -10.55 9.67 10.27
C LEU A 53 -11.45 9.95 9.06
N GLU A 54 -11.27 11.09 8.39
CA GLU A 54 -12.02 11.43 7.17
C GLU A 54 -11.82 10.40 6.07
N LYS A 55 -10.56 9.99 5.81
CA LYS A 55 -10.26 8.93 4.84
C LYS A 55 -10.94 7.62 5.18
N LYS A 56 -10.93 7.22 6.46
CA LYS A 56 -11.58 5.99 6.93
C LYS A 56 -13.10 6.03 6.69
N ILE A 57 -13.74 7.16 7.01
CA ILE A 57 -15.18 7.36 6.81
C ILE A 57 -15.52 7.34 5.32
N GLN A 58 -14.79 8.09 4.49
CA GLN A 58 -15.01 8.13 3.04
C GLN A 58 -14.84 6.74 2.39
N ARG A 59 -13.88 5.95 2.86
CA ARG A 59 -13.68 4.58 2.38
C ARG A 59 -14.86 3.66 2.73
N GLN A 60 -15.40 3.78 3.95
CA GLN A 60 -16.62 3.04 4.32
C GLN A 60 -17.79 3.45 3.43
N GLU A 61 -18.03 4.75 3.25
CA GLU A 61 -19.10 5.27 2.40
C GLU A 61 -18.97 4.76 0.95
N HIS A 62 -17.73 4.67 0.45
CA HIS A 62 -17.44 4.10 -0.86
C HIS A 62 -17.85 2.62 -0.94
N PHE A 63 -17.43 1.78 0.01
CA PHE A 63 -17.81 0.37 0.04
C PHE A 63 -19.32 0.18 0.15
N GLU A 64 -20.00 0.96 1.00
CA GLU A 64 -21.46 0.89 1.14
C GLU A 64 -22.17 1.23 -0.17
N SER A 65 -21.71 2.26 -0.88
CA SER A 65 -22.25 2.60 -2.21
C SER A 65 -22.03 1.48 -3.21
N GLN A 66 -20.81 0.94 -3.31
CA GLN A 66 -20.49 -0.11 -4.28
C GLN A 66 -21.25 -1.43 -3.98
N ILE A 67 -21.46 -1.76 -2.70
CA ILE A 67 -22.29 -2.90 -2.30
C ILE A 67 -23.76 -2.67 -2.68
N ALA A 68 -24.28 -1.46 -2.50
CA ALA A 68 -25.63 -1.12 -2.93
C ALA A 68 -25.79 -1.24 -4.46
N ASP A 69 -24.81 -0.74 -5.22
CA ASP A 69 -24.77 -0.86 -6.69
C ASP A 69 -24.72 -2.34 -7.13
N ALA A 70 -23.91 -3.16 -6.44
CA ALA A 70 -23.86 -4.61 -6.68
C ALA A 70 -25.20 -5.30 -6.38
N GLY A 71 -25.90 -4.87 -5.33
CA GLY A 71 -27.25 -5.33 -5.00
C GLY A 71 -28.23 -5.06 -6.13
N VAL A 72 -28.23 -3.83 -6.66
CA VAL A 72 -29.08 -3.46 -7.80
C VAL A 72 -28.73 -4.29 -9.05
N LEU A 73 -27.44 -4.42 -9.39
CA LEU A 73 -27.01 -5.25 -10.53
C LEU A 73 -27.40 -6.72 -10.37
N SER A 74 -27.41 -7.24 -9.14
CA SER A 74 -27.82 -8.62 -8.87
C SER A 74 -29.29 -8.89 -9.19
N GLU A 75 -30.16 -7.88 -9.10
CA GLU A 75 -31.57 -8.00 -9.48
C GLU A 75 -31.75 -8.22 -10.99
N PHE A 76 -30.83 -7.72 -11.81
CA PHE A 76 -30.87 -7.85 -13.28
C PHE A 76 -30.04 -9.04 -13.80
N ALA A 77 -29.12 -9.56 -13.00
CA ALA A 77 -28.17 -10.60 -13.42
C ALA A 77 -28.82 -11.95 -13.75
N GLU A 78 -30.04 -12.21 -13.30
CA GLU A 78 -30.80 -13.43 -13.69
C GLU A 78 -31.41 -13.32 -15.09
N GLU A 79 -31.61 -12.10 -15.60
CA GLU A 79 -32.32 -11.84 -16.85
C GLU A 79 -31.37 -11.52 -18.02
N ASP A 80 -30.15 -11.07 -17.73
CA ASP A 80 -29.20 -10.57 -18.73
C ASP A 80 -27.75 -11.00 -18.45
N GLU A 81 -27.11 -11.62 -19.45
CA GLU A 81 -25.74 -12.14 -19.35
C GLU A 81 -24.70 -11.01 -19.27
N GLU A 82 -24.99 -9.84 -19.87
CA GLU A 82 -24.15 -8.65 -19.77
C GLU A 82 -24.12 -8.12 -18.33
N SER A 83 -25.30 -7.98 -17.70
CA SER A 83 -25.46 -7.61 -16.29
C SER A 83 -24.76 -8.59 -15.33
N LEU A 84 -24.84 -9.90 -15.59
CA LEU A 84 -24.11 -10.91 -14.82
C LEU A 84 -22.58 -10.73 -14.92
N LYS A 85 -22.07 -10.37 -16.10
CA LYS A 85 -20.64 -10.14 -16.31
C LYS A 85 -20.17 -8.86 -15.60
N GLU A 86 -20.96 -7.80 -15.66
CA GLU A 86 -20.69 -6.56 -14.93
C GLU A 86 -20.69 -6.77 -13.42
N LEU A 87 -21.67 -7.51 -12.89
CA LEU A 87 -21.72 -7.87 -11.47
C LEU A 87 -20.47 -8.63 -11.03
N ARG A 88 -20.02 -9.63 -11.80
CA ARG A 88 -18.78 -10.36 -11.48
C ARG A 88 -17.56 -9.44 -11.44
N SER A 89 -17.41 -8.56 -12.42
CA SER A 89 -16.30 -7.62 -12.45
C SER A 89 -16.34 -6.64 -11.28
N LEU A 90 -17.53 -6.19 -10.87
CA LEU A 90 -17.70 -5.34 -9.70
C LEU A 90 -17.33 -6.07 -8.41
N VAL A 91 -17.79 -7.32 -8.23
CA VAL A 91 -17.47 -8.14 -7.06
C VAL A 91 -15.97 -8.42 -6.96
N GLU A 92 -15.31 -8.82 -8.06
CA GLU A 92 -13.86 -9.05 -8.08
C GLU A 92 -13.07 -7.79 -7.70
N ARG A 93 -13.51 -6.62 -8.17
CA ARG A 93 -12.90 -5.34 -7.80
C ARG A 93 -13.11 -5.02 -6.31
N LEU A 94 -14.33 -5.21 -5.81
CA LEU A 94 -14.67 -5.00 -4.39
C LEU A 94 -13.86 -5.92 -3.46
N GLU A 95 -13.70 -7.20 -3.81
CA GLU A 95 -12.87 -8.14 -3.05
C GLU A 95 -11.41 -7.68 -3.02
N HIS A 96 -10.89 -7.17 -4.14
CA HIS A 96 -9.53 -6.66 -4.19
C HIS A 96 -9.34 -5.40 -3.32
N GLU A 97 -10.26 -4.43 -3.43
CA GLU A 97 -10.24 -3.20 -2.63
C GLU A 97 -10.39 -3.50 -1.13
N LEU A 98 -11.26 -4.44 -0.76
CA LEU A 98 -11.45 -4.86 0.64
C LEU A 98 -10.17 -5.48 1.21
N SER A 99 -9.54 -6.39 0.47
CA SER A 99 -8.28 -7.03 0.89
C SER A 99 -7.15 -6.01 1.10
N GLN A 100 -7.09 -4.98 0.24
CA GLN A 100 -6.15 -3.87 0.43
C GLN A 100 -6.45 -3.08 1.70
N ALA A 101 -7.73 -2.74 1.94
CA ALA A 101 -8.15 -2.01 3.13
C ALA A 101 -7.87 -2.79 4.43
N GLU A 102 -8.11 -4.10 4.45
CA GLU A 102 -7.77 -4.98 5.57
C GLU A 102 -6.26 -4.96 5.84
N THR A 103 -5.43 -5.05 4.80
CA THR A 103 -3.97 -4.99 4.92
C THR A 103 -3.54 -3.67 5.54
N GLU A 104 -4.04 -2.53 5.06
CA GLU A 104 -3.71 -1.23 5.61
C GLU A 104 -4.12 -1.08 7.08
N MET A 105 -5.22 -1.71 7.50
CA MET A 105 -5.65 -1.69 8.90
C MET A 105 -4.76 -2.54 9.81
N LEU A 106 -4.08 -3.56 9.27
CA LEU A 106 -3.07 -4.33 10.01
C LEU A 106 -1.77 -3.54 10.19
N LEU A 107 -1.51 -2.54 9.35
CA LEU A 107 -0.34 -1.66 9.41
C LEU A 107 -0.54 -0.55 10.46
N ALA A 108 -0.53 -0.97 11.73
CA ALA A 108 -0.73 -0.10 12.89
C ALA A 108 0.57 0.38 13.54
N GLY A 109 1.73 0.15 12.93
CA GLY A 109 3.02 0.62 13.40
C GLY A 109 3.14 2.15 13.34
N GLU A 110 3.91 2.72 14.27
CA GLU A 110 4.09 4.19 14.36
C GLU A 110 4.62 4.80 13.07
N ASN A 111 5.42 4.06 12.31
CA ASN A 111 6.06 4.54 11.09
C ASN A 111 5.42 3.98 9.81
N ASP A 112 4.39 3.13 9.91
CA ASP A 112 3.87 2.40 8.75
C ASP A 112 3.36 3.31 7.64
N HIS A 113 2.84 4.48 8.03
CA HIS A 113 2.30 5.51 7.15
C HIS A 113 3.37 6.37 6.44
N LEU A 114 4.65 6.23 6.81
CA LEU A 114 5.74 7.01 6.24
C LEU A 114 6.16 6.46 4.86
N PRO A 115 6.82 7.29 4.04
CA PRO A 115 7.56 6.81 2.87
C PRO A 115 8.59 5.75 3.25
N ALA A 116 9.02 4.94 2.28
CA ALA A 116 10.08 3.95 2.48
C ALA A 116 11.35 4.34 1.71
N ILE A 117 12.50 4.24 2.38
CA ILE A 117 13.81 4.21 1.74
C ILE A 117 14.25 2.75 1.67
N CYS A 118 14.40 2.25 0.44
CA CYS A 118 14.79 0.88 0.15
C CYS A 118 16.22 0.83 -0.37
N THR A 119 17.03 -0.07 0.17
CA THR A 119 18.38 -0.33 -0.32
C THR A 119 18.53 -1.80 -0.70
N ILE A 120 18.97 -2.08 -1.93
CA ILE A 120 19.23 -3.44 -2.40
C ILE A 120 20.74 -3.62 -2.53
N HIS A 121 21.25 -4.69 -1.91
CA HIS A 121 22.64 -5.14 -2.07
C HIS A 121 22.69 -6.57 -2.59
N PRO A 122 23.47 -6.84 -3.65
CA PRO A 122 23.74 -8.21 -4.09
C PRO A 122 24.58 -8.94 -3.04
N GLY A 123 24.26 -10.21 -2.83
CA GLY A 123 25.01 -11.10 -1.95
C GLY A 123 26.26 -11.68 -2.61
N ALA A 124 26.82 -12.72 -1.98
CA ALA A 124 27.92 -13.47 -2.56
C ALA A 124 27.45 -14.25 -3.81
N GLY A 125 28.10 -14.00 -4.95
CA GLY A 125 27.77 -14.66 -6.23
C GLY A 125 28.18 -13.91 -7.50
N GLY A 126 28.96 -12.82 -7.38
CA GLY A 126 29.51 -12.11 -8.53
C GLY A 126 28.43 -11.52 -9.44
N THR A 127 28.68 -11.55 -10.76
CA THR A 127 27.80 -11.01 -11.81
C THR A 127 26.36 -11.56 -11.72
N GLU A 128 26.18 -12.83 -11.35
CA GLU A 128 24.85 -13.43 -11.24
C GLU A 128 24.02 -12.84 -10.08
N SER A 129 24.65 -12.53 -8.95
CA SER A 129 23.95 -11.87 -7.83
C SER A 129 23.69 -10.39 -8.11
N GLN A 130 24.56 -9.74 -8.89
CA GLN A 130 24.35 -8.37 -9.36
C GLN A 130 23.15 -8.29 -10.30
N ASP A 131 23.02 -9.22 -11.26
CA ASP A 131 21.85 -9.31 -12.16
C ASP A 131 20.56 -9.58 -11.37
N TRP A 132 20.61 -10.48 -10.38
CA TRP A 132 19.47 -10.73 -9.50
C TRP A 132 19.03 -9.48 -8.74
N ALA A 133 19.96 -8.71 -8.20
CA ALA A 133 19.66 -7.46 -7.50
C ALA A 133 18.98 -6.44 -8.44
N GLU A 134 19.38 -6.37 -9.72
CA GLU A 134 18.71 -5.53 -10.72
C GLU A 134 17.30 -6.02 -11.09
N MET A 135 17.11 -7.35 -11.15
CA MET A 135 15.76 -7.92 -11.32
C MET A 135 14.84 -7.54 -10.15
N LEU A 136 15.33 -7.60 -8.91
CA LEU A 136 14.57 -7.17 -7.73
C LEU A 136 14.22 -5.68 -7.79
N LEU A 137 15.16 -4.82 -8.16
CA LEU A 137 14.87 -3.39 -8.35
C LEU A 137 13.70 -3.20 -9.34
N ARG A 138 13.77 -3.83 -10.52
CA ARG A 138 12.70 -3.75 -11.53
C ARG A 138 11.37 -4.26 -11.00
N MET A 139 11.39 -5.33 -10.20
CA MET A 139 10.19 -5.88 -9.56
C MET A 139 9.54 -4.85 -8.62
N TYR A 140 10.33 -4.24 -7.72
CA TYR A 140 9.80 -3.27 -6.75
C TYR A 140 9.36 -1.96 -7.39
N LEU A 141 10.08 -1.46 -8.41
CA LEU A 141 9.65 -0.27 -9.15
C LEU A 141 8.31 -0.50 -9.86
N LYS A 142 8.13 -1.67 -10.48
CA LYS A 142 6.87 -2.02 -11.13
C LYS A 142 5.73 -2.24 -10.13
N TRP A 143 6.01 -2.87 -8.99
CA TRP A 143 5.05 -3.02 -7.90
C TRP A 143 4.58 -1.65 -7.36
N ALA A 144 5.51 -0.71 -7.20
CA ALA A 144 5.21 0.64 -6.74
C ALA A 144 4.36 1.40 -7.78
N GLU A 145 4.70 1.31 -9.07
CA GLU A 145 3.91 1.88 -10.16
C GLU A 145 2.48 1.33 -10.19
N GLN A 146 2.30 0.01 -10.05
CA GLN A 146 0.97 -0.63 -10.02
C GLN A 146 0.10 -0.18 -8.84
N ARG A 147 0.73 0.20 -7.72
CA ARG A 147 0.04 0.76 -6.55
C ARG A 147 -0.15 2.28 -6.63
N GLY A 148 0.33 2.93 -7.70
CA GLY A 148 0.29 4.39 -7.84
C GLY A 148 1.26 5.12 -6.92
N PHE A 149 2.27 4.44 -6.38
CA PHE A 149 3.31 5.06 -5.57
C PHE A 149 4.32 5.79 -6.45
N LYS A 150 4.80 6.92 -5.96
CA LYS A 150 5.88 7.67 -6.62
C LYS A 150 7.22 7.08 -6.18
N THR A 151 8.09 6.83 -7.14
CA THR A 151 9.44 6.29 -6.87
C THR A 151 10.52 7.23 -7.35
N GLU A 152 11.62 7.30 -6.60
CA GLU A 152 12.80 8.10 -6.92
C GLU A 152 14.07 7.29 -6.62
N ILE A 153 14.99 7.22 -7.57
CA ILE A 153 16.30 6.58 -7.35
C ILE A 153 17.23 7.63 -6.73
N ILE A 154 17.67 7.38 -5.50
CA ILE A 154 18.56 8.26 -4.74
C ILE A 154 20.02 7.99 -5.09
N ASP A 155 20.41 6.71 -5.11
CA ASP A 155 21.76 6.27 -5.45
C ASP A 155 21.69 5.02 -6.32
N TYR A 156 22.58 4.93 -7.32
CA TYR A 156 22.65 3.79 -8.22
C TYR A 156 24.09 3.49 -8.59
N GLN A 157 24.54 2.28 -8.25
CA GLN A 157 25.89 1.79 -8.54
C GLN A 157 25.80 0.58 -9.46
N PRO A 158 26.17 0.71 -10.75
CA PRO A 158 26.12 -0.39 -11.69
C PRO A 158 27.13 -1.50 -11.35
N GLY A 159 26.80 -2.72 -11.78
CA GLY A 159 27.73 -3.84 -11.85
C GLY A 159 28.88 -3.58 -12.81
N GLU A 160 29.97 -4.36 -12.69
CA GLU A 160 31.10 -4.24 -13.63
C GLU A 160 30.79 -4.86 -14.99
N GLU A 161 30.02 -5.95 -15.01
CA GLU A 161 29.70 -6.70 -16.21
C GLU A 161 28.20 -6.70 -16.50
N ALA A 162 27.37 -6.94 -15.48
CA ALA A 162 25.91 -6.87 -15.55
C ALA A 162 25.33 -6.57 -14.17
N GLY A 163 24.07 -6.14 -14.12
CA GLY A 163 23.38 -5.93 -12.85
C GLY A 163 23.78 -4.65 -12.12
N LEU A 164 23.57 -4.66 -10.80
CA LEU A 164 23.93 -3.55 -9.90
C LEU A 164 24.76 -4.03 -8.70
N LYS A 165 25.68 -3.16 -8.22
CA LYS A 165 26.43 -3.34 -6.97
C LYS A 165 25.67 -2.83 -5.76
N SER A 166 24.86 -1.79 -5.93
CA SER A 166 24.02 -1.20 -4.89
C SER A 166 23.00 -0.28 -5.54
N VAL A 167 21.80 -0.20 -4.97
CA VAL A 167 20.81 0.81 -5.35
C VAL A 167 20.04 1.23 -4.11
N THR A 168 19.81 2.54 -3.98
CA THR A 168 18.94 3.14 -2.99
C THR A 168 17.82 3.87 -3.71
N PHE A 169 16.57 3.56 -3.39
CA PHE A 169 15.40 4.22 -3.96
C PHE A 169 14.38 4.54 -2.87
N GLN A 170 13.66 5.63 -3.06
CA GLN A 170 12.57 6.07 -2.21
C GLN A 170 11.24 5.69 -2.85
N VAL A 171 10.30 5.25 -2.03
CA VAL A 171 8.91 4.96 -2.38
C VAL A 171 8.01 5.86 -1.55
N GLU A 172 7.36 6.81 -2.22
CA GLU A 172 6.39 7.72 -1.63
C GLU A 172 4.97 7.22 -1.93
N GLY A 173 4.24 6.90 -0.88
CA GLY A 173 2.88 6.40 -0.96
C GLY A 173 2.29 6.21 0.43
N GLU A 174 0.97 6.16 0.50
CA GLU A 174 0.30 5.84 1.75
C GLU A 174 0.62 4.40 2.16
N TYR A 175 1.06 4.22 3.42
CA TYR A 175 1.53 2.96 3.97
C TYR A 175 2.74 2.31 3.25
N ALA A 176 3.53 3.08 2.50
CA ALA A 176 4.66 2.55 1.72
C ALA A 176 5.67 1.79 2.61
N TYR A 177 6.06 2.37 3.75
CA TYR A 177 6.95 1.71 4.71
C TYR A 177 6.33 0.43 5.29
N GLY A 178 5.10 0.50 5.79
CA GLY A 178 4.46 -0.68 6.40
C GLY A 178 4.37 -1.88 5.46
N LEU A 179 4.08 -1.63 4.18
CA LEU A 179 4.04 -2.67 3.16
C LEU A 179 5.41 -3.26 2.84
N LEU A 180 6.43 -2.41 2.68
CA LEU A 180 7.78 -2.83 2.29
C LEU A 180 8.60 -3.38 3.47
N ALA A 181 8.25 -3.04 4.72
CA ALA A 181 8.92 -3.55 5.91
C ALA A 181 8.84 -5.09 5.99
N ALA A 182 7.74 -5.68 5.52
CA ALA A 182 7.57 -7.14 5.44
C ALA A 182 8.50 -7.81 4.40
N GLU A 183 9.02 -7.04 3.45
CA GLU A 183 9.89 -7.51 2.37
C GLU A 183 11.39 -7.43 2.75
N ALA A 184 11.71 -6.80 3.88
CA ALA A 184 13.08 -6.65 4.35
C ALA A 184 13.70 -8.01 4.67
N GLY A 185 14.85 -8.31 4.05
CA GLY A 185 15.51 -9.59 4.22
C GLY A 185 16.31 -10.03 3.01
N VAL A 186 16.71 -11.30 3.02
CA VAL A 186 17.51 -11.91 1.94
C VAL A 186 16.61 -12.70 1.00
N HIS A 187 16.61 -12.27 -0.25
CA HIS A 187 15.85 -12.87 -1.35
C HIS A 187 16.74 -13.81 -2.14
N ARG A 188 16.27 -15.06 -2.32
CA ARG A 188 17.03 -16.13 -2.97
C ARG A 188 16.48 -16.46 -4.35
N LEU A 189 17.34 -16.47 -5.36
CA LEU A 189 17.03 -16.94 -6.71
C LEU A 189 17.80 -18.23 -7.01
N VAL A 190 17.12 -19.21 -7.60
CA VAL A 190 17.75 -20.43 -8.11
C VAL A 190 17.37 -20.61 -9.58
N ARG A 191 18.34 -20.42 -10.49
CA ARG A 191 18.13 -20.54 -11.95
C ARG A 191 19.37 -21.07 -12.66
N ILE A 192 19.25 -21.35 -13.96
CA ILE A 192 20.41 -21.56 -14.83
C ILE A 192 20.95 -20.17 -15.18
N SER A 193 22.22 -19.91 -14.86
CA SER A 193 22.83 -18.60 -15.10
C SER A 193 23.07 -18.40 -16.60
N PRO A 194 22.69 -17.25 -17.18
CA PRO A 194 23.06 -16.90 -18.55
C PRO A 194 24.54 -16.55 -18.68
N PHE A 195 25.25 -16.30 -17.57
CA PHE A 195 26.68 -15.96 -17.55
C PHE A 195 27.58 -17.20 -17.39
N ASP A 196 27.01 -18.37 -17.11
CA ASP A 196 27.76 -19.63 -16.99
C ASP A 196 27.75 -20.41 -18.32
N GLN A 197 28.93 -20.54 -18.94
CA GLN A 197 29.12 -21.28 -20.19
C GLN A 197 28.76 -22.77 -20.05
N ALA A 198 28.82 -23.34 -18.85
CA ALA A 198 28.47 -24.74 -18.59
C ALA A 198 26.98 -24.95 -18.27
N ALA A 199 26.16 -23.88 -18.33
CA ALA A 199 24.72 -23.89 -18.05
C ALA A 199 24.35 -24.58 -16.72
N ARG A 200 25.19 -24.41 -15.68
CA ARG A 200 24.89 -24.99 -14.37
C ARG A 200 23.80 -24.20 -13.67
N ARG A 201 23.14 -24.86 -12.72
CA ARG A 201 22.19 -24.20 -11.82
C ARG A 201 22.97 -23.43 -10.76
N HIS A 202 22.73 -22.12 -10.70
CA HIS A 202 23.30 -21.22 -9.69
C HIS A 202 22.26 -20.86 -8.64
N THR A 203 22.75 -20.54 -7.44
CA THR A 203 21.95 -19.98 -6.37
C THR A 203 22.52 -18.61 -6.04
N SER A 204 21.68 -17.58 -6.13
CA SER A 204 22.04 -16.18 -5.91
C SER A 204 21.22 -15.59 -4.79
N PHE A 205 21.78 -14.60 -4.13
CA PHE A 205 21.16 -13.90 -3.02
C PHE A 205 21.26 -12.40 -3.22
N ALA A 206 20.24 -11.67 -2.78
CA ALA A 206 20.29 -10.22 -2.67
C ALA A 206 19.50 -9.81 -1.43
N SER A 207 20.01 -8.85 -0.68
CA SER A 207 19.35 -8.32 0.52
C SER A 207 18.62 -7.04 0.20
N LEU A 208 17.35 -6.94 0.63
CA LEU A 208 16.59 -5.71 0.67
C LEU A 208 16.57 -5.20 2.12
N PHE A 209 16.96 -3.95 2.30
CA PHE A 209 16.79 -3.20 3.53
C PHE A 209 15.73 -2.12 3.31
N VAL A 210 14.88 -1.91 4.31
CA VAL A 210 13.79 -0.94 4.25
C VAL A 210 13.80 -0.10 5.52
N TYR A 211 13.78 1.22 5.34
CA TYR A 211 13.79 2.21 6.40
C TYR A 211 12.62 3.19 6.19
N PRO A 212 12.02 3.71 7.28
CA PRO A 212 11.00 4.76 7.18
C PRO A 212 11.61 6.13 6.87
#